data_AF-A0AA40G795-F1
#
_entry.id   AF-A0AA40G795-F1
#
_cell.length_a   1.000
_cell.length_b   1.000
_cell.length_c   1.000
_cell.angle_alpha   90.00
_cell.angle_beta   90.00
_cell.angle_gamma   90.00
#
_symmetry.space_group_name_H-M   'P 1'
#
loop_
_entity.id
_entity.type
_entity.pdbx_description
1 polymer ?
#
loop_
_entity_poly.entity_id
_entity_poly.type
_entity_poly.pdbx_seq_one_letter_code
_entity_poly.pdbx_strand_id
1 'polypeptide(L)'
;MLYAQETQHEKILRGLAVGIAFTMYGRLEEADPLVSSLCADKDPILRRSGMYTLAMAYCGTGNNQAIRKLLHVAVSDVNDDVRRAAVTGLGFLLF
;
A
#
# COMPACT_ATOMS: atom_id res chain seq x y z
N MET A 1 -13.47 -7.46 -2.76
CA MET A 1 -13.07 -6.21 -3.46
C MET A 1 -14.25 -5.40 -4.00
N LEU A 2 -15.40 -6.00 -4.31
CA LEU A 2 -16.56 -5.30 -4.87
C LEU A 2 -17.06 -4.11 -4.01
N TYR A 3 -17.12 -4.29 -2.69
CA TYR A 3 -17.64 -3.26 -1.77
C TYR A 3 -16.78 -1.98 -1.67
N ALA A 4 -15.50 -2.06 -2.01
CA ALA A 4 -14.63 -0.86 -2.06
C ALA A 4 -14.86 -0.08 -3.37
N GLN A 5 -15.10 -0.78 -4.48
CA GLN A 5 -15.34 -0.12 -5.76
C GLN A 5 -16.74 0.51 -5.87
N GLU A 6 -17.72 0.03 -5.10
CA GLU A 6 -19.10 0.52 -5.13
C GLU A 6 -19.40 1.69 -4.17
N THR A 7 -18.53 1.95 -3.19
CA THR A 7 -18.78 2.96 -2.15
C THR A 7 -18.16 4.32 -2.48
N GLN A 8 -19.02 5.35 -2.59
CA GLN A 8 -18.58 6.75 -2.77
C GLN A 8 -18.06 7.40 -1.48
N HIS A 9 -18.02 6.68 -0.36
CA HIS A 9 -17.63 7.23 0.94
C HIS A 9 -16.14 7.02 1.20
N GLU A 10 -15.32 8.04 0.93
CA GLU A 10 -13.86 8.01 1.14
C GLU A 10 -13.46 7.49 2.53
N LYS A 11 -14.24 7.78 3.58
CA LYS A 11 -13.97 7.34 4.95
C LYS A 11 -14.09 5.82 5.12
N ILE A 12 -15.08 5.20 4.48
CA ILE A 12 -15.29 3.75 4.49
C ILE A 12 -14.19 3.08 3.66
N LEU A 13 -13.86 3.67 2.50
CA LEU A 13 -12.78 3.18 1.64
C LEU A 13 -11.43 3.17 2.36
N ARG A 14 -11.10 4.27 3.06
CA ARG A 14 -9.88 4.38 3.88
C ARG A 14 -9.86 3.37 5.04
N GLY A 15 -10.99 3.14 5.70
CA GLY A 15 -11.09 2.14 6.76
C GLY A 15 -10.87 0.71 6.25
N LEU A 16 -11.50 0.35 5.13
CA LEU A 16 -11.34 -0.95 4.48
C LEU A 16 -9.90 -1.15 3.97
N ALA A 17 -9.32 -0.13 3.34
CA ALA A 17 -7.93 -0.10 2.88
C ALA A 17 -6.95 -0.47 4.00
N VAL A 18 -7.05 0.20 5.14
CA VAL A 18 -6.20 -0.07 6.31
C VAL A 18 -6.48 -1.48 6.88
N GLY A 19 -7.74 -1.92 6.91
CA GLY A 19 -8.09 -3.28 7.32
C GLY A 19 -7.46 -4.36 6.44
N ILE A 20 -7.43 -4.16 5.13
CA ILE A 20 -6.77 -5.06 4.17
C ILE A 20 -5.25 -5.05 4.37
N ALA A 21 -4.65 -3.91 4.71
CA ALA A 21 -3.23 -3.84 5.01
C ALA A 21 -2.87 -4.67 6.27
N PHE A 22 -3.70 -4.61 7.31
CA PHE A 22 -3.49 -5.38 8.55
C PHE A 22 -3.67 -6.89 8.36
N THR A 23 -4.61 -7.34 7.53
CA THR A 23 -4.79 -8.78 7.27
C THR A 23 -3.62 -9.41 6.49
N MET A 24 -2.78 -8.58 5.86
CA MET A 24 -1.61 -9.00 5.09
C MET A 24 -0.29 -8.87 5.86
N TYR A 25 -0.33 -8.56 7.15
CA TYR A 25 0.86 -8.46 7.98
C TYR A 25 1.66 -9.78 8.01
N GLY A 26 2.95 -9.72 7.68
CA GLY A 26 3.86 -10.87 7.68
C GLY A 26 3.65 -11.90 6.56
N ARG A 27 2.79 -11.62 5.56
CA ARG A 27 2.53 -12.53 4.43
C ARG A 27 3.53 -12.43 3.27
N LEU A 28 4.48 -11.48 3.34
CA LEU A 28 5.57 -11.31 2.36
C LEU A 28 5.05 -11.36 0.90
N GLU A 29 5.58 -12.29 0.09
CA GLU A 29 5.30 -12.44 -1.34
C GLU A 29 3.83 -12.75 -1.65
N GLU A 30 3.06 -13.29 -0.71
CA GLU A 30 1.64 -13.54 -0.94
C GLU A 30 0.82 -12.24 -1.05
N ALA A 31 1.34 -11.12 -0.52
CA ALA A 31 0.70 -9.81 -0.59
C ALA A 31 1.01 -9.05 -1.90
N ASP A 32 2.03 -9.46 -2.66
CA ASP A 32 2.45 -8.82 -3.91
C ASP A 32 1.35 -8.68 -4.99
N PRO A 33 0.54 -9.72 -5.27
CA PRO A 33 -0.54 -9.58 -6.27
C PRO A 33 -1.60 -8.58 -5.82
N LEU A 34 -1.92 -8.55 -4.52
CA LEU A 34 -2.86 -7.60 -3.95
C LEU A 34 -2.31 -6.16 -4.02
N VAL A 35 -1.05 -5.95 -3.62
CA VAL A 35 -0.39 -4.64 -3.69
C VAL A 35 -0.35 -4.12 -5.13
N SER A 36 -0.01 -4.99 -6.08
CA SER A 36 0.06 -4.62 -7.50
C SER A 36 -1.31 -4.21 -8.03
N SER A 37 -2.37 -4.94 -7.65
CA SER A 37 -3.75 -4.57 -8.00
C SER A 37 -4.15 -3.22 -7.39
N LEU A 38 -3.75 -2.92 -6.15
CA LEU A 38 -4.05 -1.65 -5.48
C LEU A 38 -3.26 -0.48 -6.07
N CYS A 39 -2.01 -0.70 -6.49
CA CYS A 39 -1.17 0.33 -7.11
C CYS A 39 -1.62 0.69 -8.53
N ALA A 40 -2.22 -0.26 -9.25
CA ALA A 40 -2.74 -0.04 -10.60
C ALA A 40 -4.07 0.74 -10.62
N ASP A 41 -4.67 0.99 -9.46
CA ASP A 41 -5.96 1.67 -9.36
C ASP A 41 -5.85 3.18 -9.67
N LYS A 42 -6.90 3.74 -10.27
CA LYS A 42 -7.00 5.17 -10.58
C LYS A 42 -7.20 6.00 -9.32
N ASP A 43 -7.80 5.41 -8.29
CA ASP A 43 -8.08 6.12 -7.05
C ASP A 43 -6.83 6.24 -6.17
N PRO A 44 -6.42 7.48 -5.80
CA PRO A 44 -5.23 7.70 -4.98
C PRO A 44 -5.36 7.09 -3.57
N ILE A 45 -6.59 6.93 -3.07
CA ILE A 45 -6.84 6.29 -1.76
C ILE A 45 -6.47 4.80 -1.81
N LEU A 46 -6.81 4.11 -2.90
CA LEU A 46 -6.49 2.70 -3.11
C LEU A 46 -4.99 2.50 -3.33
N ARG A 47 -4.34 3.38 -4.10
CA ARG A 47 -2.88 3.35 -4.26
C ARG A 47 -2.14 3.57 -2.94
N ARG A 48 -2.60 4.53 -2.13
CA ARG A 48 -2.10 4.78 -0.78
C ARG A 48 -2.27 3.54 0.11
N SER A 49 -3.41 2.86 0.02
CA SER A 49 -3.63 1.58 0.71
C SER A 49 -2.58 0.54 0.31
N GLY A 50 -2.28 0.43 -0.98
CA GLY A 50 -1.25 -0.47 -1.50
C GLY A 50 0.11 -0.25 -0.85
N MET A 51 0.50 1.02 -0.62
CA MET A 51 1.75 1.36 0.06
C MET A 51 1.79 0.88 1.52
N TYR A 52 0.69 1.05 2.25
CA TYR A 52 0.60 0.55 3.62
C TYR A 52 0.54 -0.98 3.69
N THR A 53 -0.17 -1.63 2.76
CA THR A 53 -0.20 -3.10 2.67
C THR A 53 1.19 -3.65 2.38
N LEU A 54 1.94 -3.03 1.47
CA LEU A 54 3.33 -3.41 1.19
C LEU A 54 4.23 -3.21 2.40
N ALA A 55 4.10 -2.08 3.10
CA ALA A 55 4.86 -1.79 4.31
C ALA A 55 4.61 -2.82 5.42
N MET A 56 3.35 -3.20 5.63
CA MET A 56 2.95 -4.17 6.66
C MET A 56 3.32 -5.60 6.30
N ALA A 57 3.25 -5.97 5.02
CA ALA A 57 3.63 -7.30 4.56
C ALA A 57 5.14 -7.58 4.72
N TYR A 58 5.98 -6.54 4.54
CA TYR A 58 7.45 -6.63 4.58
C TYR A 58 8.09 -5.96 5.80
N CYS A 59 7.30 -5.66 6.84
CA CYS A 59 7.78 -5.01 8.05
C CYS A 59 8.96 -5.78 8.68
N GLY A 60 10.11 -5.11 8.90
CA GLY A 60 11.31 -5.70 9.51
C GLY A 60 12.07 -6.74 8.66
N THR A 61 11.72 -6.90 7.39
CA THR A 61 12.36 -7.92 6.52
C THR A 61 13.53 -7.37 5.71
N GLY A 62 13.58 -6.05 5.49
CA GLY A 62 14.60 -5.42 4.66
C GLY A 62 14.60 -5.86 3.18
N ASN A 63 13.48 -6.35 2.65
CA ASN A 63 13.44 -6.86 1.28
C ASN A 63 13.72 -5.76 0.23
N ASN A 64 14.81 -5.93 -0.53
CA ASN A 64 15.23 -5.02 -1.60
C ASN A 64 14.17 -4.79 -2.69
N GLN A 65 13.34 -5.79 -2.99
CA GLN A 65 12.28 -5.63 -3.99
C GLN A 65 11.19 -4.68 -3.50
N ALA A 66 10.77 -4.82 -2.24
CA ALA A 66 9.76 -3.97 -1.64
C ALA A 66 10.28 -2.52 -1.47
N ILE A 67 11.55 -2.35 -1.07
CA ILE A 67 12.20 -1.03 -1.00
C ILE A 67 12.23 -0.35 -2.38
N ARG A 68 12.60 -1.06 -3.44
CA ARG A 68 12.61 -0.53 -4.81
C ARG A 68 11.22 -0.11 -5.27
N LYS A 69 10.18 -0.91 -4.98
CA LYS A 69 8.79 -0.58 -5.30
C LYS A 69 8.33 0.69 -4.58
N LEU A 70 8.60 0.80 -3.27
CA LEU A 70 8.25 1.98 -2.47
C LEU A 70 8.97 3.25 -2.97
N LEU A 71 10.27 3.16 -3.26
CA LEU A 71 11.03 4.29 -3.82
C LEU A 71 10.52 4.71 -5.19
N HIS A 72 10.17 3.75 -6.05
CA HIS A 72 9.60 4.07 -7.36
C HIS A 72 8.31 4.86 -7.21
N VAL A 73 7.36 4.39 -6.39
CA VAL A 73 6.06 5.08 -6.17
C VAL A 73 6.22 6.44 -5.47
N ALA A 74 7.21 6.59 -4.58
CA ALA A 74 7.50 7.87 -3.94
C ALA A 74 7.90 8.99 -4.92
N VAL A 75 8.41 8.62 -6.10
CA VAL A 75 8.85 9.54 -7.15
C VAL A 75 7.89 9.58 -8.34
N SER A 76 7.27 8.46 -8.70
CA SER A 76 6.44 8.34 -9.90
C SER A 76 4.97 8.68 -9.70
N ASP A 77 4.43 8.62 -8.48
CA ASP A 77 3.03 8.97 -8.23
C ASP A 77 2.82 10.49 -8.23
N VAL A 78 1.73 10.93 -8.85
CA VAL A 78 1.34 12.35 -8.93
C VAL A 78 0.71 12.86 -7.63
N ASN A 79 0.28 11.97 -6.73
CA ASN A 79 -0.44 12.35 -5.52
C ASN A 79 0.49 12.38 -4.29
N ASP A 80 0.53 13.53 -3.61
CA ASP A 80 1.39 13.75 -2.45
C ASP A 80 1.06 12.87 -1.23
N ASP A 81 -0.18 12.43 -1.06
CA ASP A 81 -0.55 11.51 0.03
C ASP A 81 0.01 10.10 -0.21
N VAL A 82 0.03 9.64 -1.47
CA VAL A 82 0.61 8.35 -1.86
C VAL A 82 2.12 8.39 -1.70
N ARG A 83 2.76 9.47 -2.17
CA ARG A 83 4.21 9.68 -2.01
C ARG A 83 4.63 9.67 -0.54
N ARG A 84 3.88 10.37 0.32
CA ARG A 84 4.14 10.39 1.77
C ARG A 84 4.00 9.00 2.39
N ALA A 85 2.95 8.27 2.03
CA ALA A 85 2.74 6.90 2.51
C ALA A 85 3.87 5.95 2.08
N ALA A 86 4.40 6.09 0.86
CA ALA A 86 5.53 5.30 0.39
C ALA A 86 6.80 5.54 1.24
N VAL A 87 7.12 6.81 1.54
CA VAL A 87 8.27 7.17 2.40
C VAL A 87 8.06 6.69 3.84
N THR A 88 6.86 6.83 4.39
CA THR A 88 6.54 6.26 5.72
C THR A 88 6.68 4.73 5.71
N GLY A 89 6.27 4.07 4.62
CA GLY A 89 6.43 2.63 4.42
C GLY A 89 7.88 2.16 4.50
N LEU A 90 8.82 2.92 3.94
CA LEU A 90 10.25 2.61 4.03
C LEU A 90 10.74 2.53 5.48
N GLY A 91 10.22 3.39 6.37
CA GLY A 91 10.54 3.35 7.79
C GLY A 91 10.13 2.04 8.48
N PHE A 92 9.01 1.44 8.05
CA PHE A 92 8.56 0.14 8.58
C PHE A 92 9.38 -1.05 8.05
N LEU A 93 9.99 -0.94 6.86
CA LEU A 93 10.84 -2.00 6.32
C LEU A 93 12.26 -2.01 6.90
N LEU A 94 12.75 -0.86 7.35
CA LEU A 94 14.16 -0.62 7.71
C LEU A 94 14.41 -0.48 9.22
N PHE A 95 13.43 -0.79 10.06
CA PHE A 95 13.61 -0.87 11.51
C PHE A 95 14.31 -2.16 11.92
#